data_AF-A0A699WNW0-F1
#
_entry.id   AF-A0A699WNW0-F1
#
_cell.length_a   1.000
_cell.length_b   1.000
_cell.length_c   1.000
_cell.angle_alpha   90.00
_cell.angle_beta   90.00
_cell.angle_gamma   90.00
#
_symmetry.space_group_name_H-M   'P 1'
#
loop_
_entity.id
_entity.type
_entity.pdbx_description
1 polymer ?
#
loop_
_entity_poly.entity_id
_entity_poly.type
_entity_poly.pdbx_seq_one_letter_code
_entity_poly.pdbx_strand_id
1 'polypeptide(L)'
;FDIDGNKAPGPDGFSSQFFKDSWNVVGDDVCKAIRDFFLNWKLLKEVNATVISLVPKVASPCKVQISDNILLSQELIRNYHRSRGHAKCAFKIDIEKAYDSVEWD
;
A
#
# COMPACT_ATOMS: atom_id res chain seq x y z
N PHE A 1 4.73 13.48 10.17
CA PHE A 1 5.09 12.11 9.75
C PHE A 1 5.19 11.23 10.99
N ASP A 2 4.18 10.40 11.26
CA ASP A 2 4.10 9.57 12.49
C ASP A 2 4.65 8.14 12.30
N ILE A 3 5.17 7.82 11.12
CA ILE A 3 5.80 6.52 10.83
C ILE A 3 7.19 6.48 11.48
N ASP A 4 7.49 5.51 12.34
CA ASP A 4 8.85 5.31 12.87
C ASP A 4 9.89 5.11 11.75
N GLY A 5 11.03 5.78 11.87
CA GLY A 5 12.16 5.75 10.93
C GLY A 5 12.93 4.42 10.94
N ASN A 6 12.84 3.66 12.03
CA ASN A 6 13.52 2.38 12.19
C ASN A 6 12.75 1.18 11.61
N LYS A 7 11.63 1.43 10.91
CA LYS A 7 10.92 0.35 10.22
C LYS A 7 11.77 -0.20 9.08
N ALA A 8 11.63 -1.51 8.85
CA ALA A 8 12.34 -2.20 7.78
C ALA A 8 12.10 -1.52 6.42
N PRO A 9 13.14 -1.41 5.58
CA PRO A 9 13.05 -0.73 4.29
C PRO A 9 12.13 -1.48 3.32
N GLY A 10 11.63 -0.75 2.32
CA GLY A 10 10.92 -1.35 1.20
C GLY A 10 11.81 -2.29 0.37
N PRO A 11 11.24 -3.01 -0.61
CA PRO A 11 11.99 -3.83 -1.57
C PRO A 11 13.02 -3.03 -2.39
N ASP A 12 12.87 -1.72 -2.43
CA ASP A 12 13.76 -0.74 -3.04
C ASP A 12 14.97 -0.36 -2.15
N GLY A 13 14.98 -0.80 -0.89
CA GLY A 13 16.05 -0.54 0.07
C GLY A 13 15.93 0.81 0.81
N PHE A 14 14.89 1.60 0.56
CA PHE A 14 14.70 2.88 1.24
C PHE A 14 13.79 2.74 2.47
N SER A 15 14.22 3.31 3.59
CA SER A 15 13.42 3.36 4.82
C SER A 15 12.48 4.57 4.84
N SER A 16 11.51 4.56 5.75
CA SER A 16 10.65 5.74 6.01
C SER A 16 11.45 6.98 6.40
N GLN A 17 12.59 6.83 7.06
CA GLN A 17 13.46 7.95 7.45
C GLN A 17 14.03 8.68 6.23
N PHE A 18 14.47 7.94 5.21
CA PHE A 18 14.95 8.53 3.95
C PHE A 18 13.91 9.47 3.32
N PHE A 19 12.64 9.03 3.25
CA PHE A 19 11.56 9.86 2.68
C PHE A 19 11.19 11.06 3.54
N LYS A 20 11.34 10.97 4.87
CA LYS A 20 11.16 12.14 5.74
C LYS A 20 12.24 13.18 5.50
N ASP A 21 13.50 12.74 5.44
CA ASP A 21 14.66 13.63 5.29
C ASP A 21 14.71 14.26 3.89
N SER A 22 14.24 13.53 2.87
CA SER A 22 14.18 14.01 1.48
C SER A 22 12.84 14.66 1.09
N TRP A 23 11.89 14.80 2.02
CA TRP A 23 10.53 15.26 1.69
C TRP A 23 10.51 16.66 1.09
N ASN A 24 11.43 17.54 1.50
CA ASN A 24 11.59 18.88 0.92
C ASN A 24 12.05 18.86 -0.54
N VAL A 25 12.59 17.73 -1.02
CA VAL A 25 13.01 17.53 -2.41
C VAL A 25 11.93 16.82 -3.21
N VAL A 26 11.36 15.73 -2.67
CA VAL A 26 10.44 14.86 -3.43
C VAL A 26 8.96 15.16 -3.20
N GLY A 27 8.61 15.89 -2.14
CA GLY A 27 7.22 16.05 -1.68
C GLY A 27 6.33 16.74 -2.69
N ASP A 28 6.80 17.81 -3.34
CA ASP A 28 6.04 18.55 -4.34
C ASP A 28 5.72 17.70 -5.57
N ASP A 29 6.71 16.93 -6.05
CA ASP A 29 6.55 16.02 -7.18
C ASP A 29 5.57 14.89 -6.87
N VAL A 30 5.67 14.31 -5.66
CA VAL A 30 4.73 13.28 -5.18
C VAL A 30 3.30 13.83 -5.10
N CYS A 31 3.12 15.02 -4.50
CA CYS A 31 1.80 15.65 -4.40
C CYS A 31 1.22 15.99 -5.78
N LYS A 32 2.06 16.47 -6.70
CA LYS A 32 1.66 16.75 -8.09
C LYS A 32 1.25 15.49 -8.83
N ALA A 33 2.03 14.41 -8.71
CA ALA A 33 1.70 13.13 -9.33
C ALA A 33 0.37 12.56 -8.82
N ILE A 34 0.11 12.63 -7.52
CA ILE A 34 -1.17 12.21 -6.91
C ILE A 34 -2.33 13.07 -7.44
N ARG A 35 -2.15 14.40 -7.50
CA ARG A 35 -3.17 15.31 -8.01
C ARG A 35 -3.48 15.06 -9.49
N ASP A 36 -2.44 14.91 -10.31
CA ASP A 36 -2.57 14.62 -11.73
C ASP A 36 -3.23 13.26 -11.96
N PHE A 37 -2.98 12.27 -11.10
CA PHE A 37 -3.69 11.01 -11.12
C PHE A 37 -5.20 11.19 -10.91
N PHE A 38 -5.62 11.93 -9.88
CA PHE A 38 -7.06 12.13 -9.61
C PHE A 38 -7.76 13.02 -10.65
N LEU A 39 -7.04 13.95 -11.28
CA LEU A 39 -7.60 14.80 -12.34
C LEU A 39 -7.74 14.04 -13.67
N ASN A 40 -6.72 13.28 -14.04
CA ASN A 40 -6.65 12.67 -15.37
C ASN A 40 -7.02 11.19 -15.38
N TRP A 41 -7.20 10.58 -14.20
CA TRP A 41 -7.34 9.14 -14.03
C TRP A 41 -6.27 8.40 -14.82
N LYS A 42 -5.01 8.78 -14.64
CA LYS A 42 -3.84 8.17 -15.30
C LYS A 42 -2.69 8.09 -14.30
N LEU A 43 -2.23 6.87 -14.04
CA LEU A 43 -1.05 6.62 -13.22
C LEU A 43 0.18 6.57 -14.14
N LEU A 44 1.32 7.11 -13.68
CA LEU A 44 2.60 6.90 -14.35
C LEU A 44 2.94 5.40 -14.35
N LYS A 45 3.46 4.89 -15.47
CA LYS A 45 3.70 3.45 -15.65
C LYS A 45 4.71 2.90 -14.65
N GLU A 46 5.66 3.75 -14.24
CA GLU A 46 6.69 3.43 -13.25
C GLU A 46 6.12 3.22 -11.84
N VAL A 47 4.97 3.83 -11.52
CA VAL A 47 4.32 3.75 -10.20
C VAL A 47 3.46 2.47 -10.07
N ASN A 48 3.26 1.72 -11.15
CA ASN A 48 2.47 0.47 -11.14
C ASN A 48 3.22 -0.73 -10.53
N ALA A 49 4.44 -0.56 -10.03
CA ALA A 49 5.20 -1.61 -9.37
C ALA A 49 4.68 -1.86 -7.95
N THR A 50 3.66 -2.72 -7.82
CA THR A 50 3.16 -3.16 -6.50
C THR A 50 3.87 -4.44 -6.09
N VAL A 51 4.75 -4.37 -5.09
CA VAL A 51 5.28 -5.57 -4.41
C VAL A 51 4.42 -5.84 -3.18
N ILE A 52 3.61 -6.89 -3.24
CA ILE A 52 2.82 -7.37 -2.10
C ILE A 52 3.68 -8.36 -1.33
N SER A 53 4.12 -8.00 -0.12
CA SER A 53 4.70 -8.94 0.84
C SER A 53 3.70 -9.18 1.97
N LEU A 54 3.17 -10.40 2.05
CA LEU A 54 2.30 -10.84 3.14
C LEU A 54 3.15 -11.45 4.24
N VAL A 55 3.32 -10.73 5.35
CA VAL A 55 3.97 -11.26 6.55
C VAL A 55 2.90 -11.65 7.57
N PRO A 56 2.76 -12.94 7.93
CA PRO A 56 1.78 -13.36 8.92
C PRO A 56 2.15 -12.82 10.31
N LYS A 57 1.27 -12.00 10.90
CA LYS A 57 1.34 -11.62 12.32
C LYS A 57 0.48 -12.55 13.17
N VAL A 58 0.92 -13.79 13.36
CA VAL A 58 0.30 -14.68 14.36
C VAL A 58 1.35 -15.55 15.03
N ALA A 59 1.38 -15.58 16.36
CA ALA A 59 2.28 -16.44 17.13
C ALA A 59 1.91 -17.93 17.03
N SER A 60 0.67 -18.27 16.63
CA SER A 60 0.19 -19.63 16.34
C SER A 60 -1.17 -19.57 15.63
N PRO A 61 -1.26 -19.81 14.30
CA PRO A 61 -2.53 -19.78 13.58
C PRO A 61 -3.27 -21.13 13.73
N CYS A 62 -4.31 -21.18 14.57
CA CYS A 62 -5.31 -22.24 14.51
C CYS A 62 -6.53 -21.74 13.72
N LYS A 63 -6.55 -22.01 12.41
CA LYS A 63 -7.69 -21.80 11.47
C LYS A 63 -8.01 -20.35 11.02
N VAL A 64 -7.01 -19.61 10.54
CA VAL A 64 -7.28 -18.66 9.44
C VAL A 64 -6.59 -19.23 8.21
N GLN A 65 -7.38 -19.67 7.22
CA GLN A 65 -6.82 -20.18 5.97
C GLN A 65 -6.27 -19.02 5.15
N ILE A 66 -4.95 -18.81 5.30
CA ILE A 66 -4.15 -17.79 4.61
C ILE A 66 -4.38 -17.80 3.10
N SER A 67 -4.72 -18.97 2.53
CA SER A 67 -5.09 -19.15 1.13
C SER A 67 -6.22 -18.24 0.67
N ASP A 68 -7.21 -17.98 1.52
CA ASP A 68 -8.41 -17.24 1.13
C ASP A 68 -8.12 -15.74 0.97
N ASN A 69 -7.32 -15.18 1.90
CA ASN A 69 -6.85 -13.80 1.80
C ASN A 69 -5.93 -13.60 0.60
N ILE A 70 -5.09 -14.59 0.28
CA ILE A 70 -4.24 -14.57 -0.91
C ILE A 70 -5.10 -14.58 -2.18
N LEU A 71 -6.08 -15.49 -2.27
CA LEU A 71 -6.95 -15.61 -3.42
C LEU A 71 -7.79 -14.34 -3.63
N LEU A 72 -8.35 -13.78 -2.56
CA LEU A 72 -9.10 -12.53 -2.60
C LEU A 72 -8.23 -11.35 -3.04
N SER A 73 -7.01 -11.25 -2.52
CA SER A 73 -6.05 -10.21 -2.93
C SER A 73 -5.68 -10.34 -4.40
N GLN A 74 -5.43 -11.57 -4.89
CA GLN A 74 -5.11 -11.85 -6.29
C GLN A 74 -6.28 -11.51 -7.22
N GLU A 75 -7.53 -11.80 -6.85
CA GLU A 75 -8.70 -11.43 -7.63
C GLU A 75 -8.92 -9.92 -7.67
N LEU A 76 -8.77 -9.22 -6.54
CA LEU A 76 -8.89 -7.76 -6.47
C LEU A 76 -7.88 -7.06 -7.40
N ILE A 77 -6.67 -7.62 -7.54
CA ILE A 77 -5.60 -7.03 -8.36
C ILE A 77 -5.47 -7.63 -9.76
N ARG A 78 -6.30 -8.61 -10.15
CA ARG A 78 -6.12 -9.48 -11.34
C ARG A 78 -5.87 -8.75 -12.65
N ASN A 79 -6.28 -7.48 -12.77
CA ASN A 79 -6.10 -6.66 -13.96
C ASN A 79 -5.41 -5.31 -13.71
N TYR A 80 -4.80 -5.10 -12.54
CA TYR A 80 -4.11 -3.84 -12.22
C TYR A 80 -2.86 -3.62 -13.06
N HIS A 81 -2.19 -4.70 -13.48
CA HIS A 81 -1.03 -4.66 -14.37
C HIS A 81 -1.38 -4.25 -15.82
N ARG A 82 -2.65 -4.32 -16.23
CA ARG A 82 -3.06 -4.07 -17.62
C ARG A 82 -3.19 -2.57 -17.86
N SER A 83 -2.39 -2.03 -18.77
CA SER A 83 -2.39 -0.61 -19.17
C SER A 83 -3.55 -0.21 -20.11
N ARG A 84 -4.58 -1.07 -20.25
CA ARG A 84 -5.73 -0.86 -21.13
C ARG A 84 -7.01 -0.78 -20.29
N GLY A 85 -7.75 0.31 -20.44
CA GLY A 85 -8.98 0.61 -19.68
C GLY A 85 -8.84 1.86 -18.81
N HIS A 86 -9.82 2.12 -17.95
CA HIS A 86 -9.76 3.19 -16.96
C HIS A 86 -8.59 2.97 -16.00
N ALA A 87 -7.93 4.05 -15.54
CA ALA A 87 -6.90 3.88 -14.53
C ALA A 87 -7.49 3.35 -13.23
N LYS A 88 -6.66 2.58 -12.56
CA LYS A 88 -6.99 1.87 -11.33
C LYS A 88 -5.95 2.29 -10.31
N CYS A 89 -6.38 2.52 -9.09
CA CYS A 89 -5.51 2.69 -7.93
C CYS A 89 -6.08 1.85 -6.80
N ALA A 90 -5.20 1.35 -5.95
CA ALA A 90 -5.57 0.69 -4.72
C ALA A 90 -5.05 1.56 -3.57
N PHE A 91 -5.93 1.91 -2.64
CA PHE A 91 -5.55 2.57 -1.41
C PHE A 91 -5.50 1.53 -0.30
N LYS A 92 -4.34 1.37 0.32
CA LYS A 92 -4.23 0.61 1.56
C LYS A 92 -4.57 1.54 2.72
N ILE A 93 -5.73 1.34 3.34
CA ILE A 93 -6.11 2.03 4.57
C ILE A 93 -5.71 1.13 5.73
N ASP A 94 -4.82 1.62 6.59
CA ASP A 94 -4.37 0.93 7.80
C ASP A 94 -5.16 1.50 8.98
N ILE A 95 -5.99 0.67 9.62
CA ILE A 95 -6.79 1.09 10.78
C ILE A 95 -6.05 0.61 12.03
N GLU A 96 -5.55 1.57 12.81
CA GLU A 96 -4.95 1.28 14.10
C GLU A 96 -6.02 0.74 15.06
N LYS A 97 -5.72 -0.41 15.70
CA LYS A 97 -6.58 -1.03 16.72
C LYS A 97 -8.02 -1.29 16.24
N ALA A 98 -8.17 -1.70 14.98
CA ALA A 98 -9.48 -1.94 14.36
C ALA A 98 -10.41 -2.85 15.18
N TYR A 99 -9.86 -3.80 15.94
CA TYR A 99 -10.65 -4.71 16.79
C TYR A 99 -11.01 -4.12 18.15
N ASP A 100 -10.26 -3.12 18.64
CA ASP A 100 -10.56 -2.42 19.89
C ASP A 100 -11.69 -1.38 19.69
N SER A 101 -11.93 -0.98 18.43
CA SER A 101 -12.97 -0.03 18.04
C SER A 101 -14.32 -0.67 17.66
N VAL A 102 -14.44 -2.00 17.73
CA VAL A 102 -15.72 -2.69 17.45
C VAL A 102 -16.49 -2.86 18.76
N GLU A 103 -17.63 -2.18 18.89
CA GLU A 103 -18.66 -2.55 19.86
C GLU A 103 -19.45 -3.75 19.32
N TRP A 104 -19.63 -4.77 20.17
CA TRP A 104 -20.24 -6.05 19.81
C TRP A 104 -21.66 -6.22 20.37
N ASP A 105 -22.27 -5.13 20.79
CA ASP A 105 -23.63 -5.09 21.35
C ASP A 105 -24.68 -4.71 20.29
#